data_AF-A0AAE7BBD4-F1
#
_entry.id   AF-A0AAE7BBD4-F1
#
_cell.length_a   1.000
_cell.length_b   1.000
_cell.length_c   1.000
_cell.angle_alpha   90.00
_cell.angle_beta   90.00
_cell.angle_gamma   90.00
#
_symmetry.space_group_name_H-M   'P 1'
#
loop_
_entity.id
_entity.type
_entity.pdbx_description
1 polymer ?
#
loop_
_entity_poly.entity_id
_entity_poly.type
_entity_poly.pdbx_seq_one_letter_code
_entity_poly.pdbx_strand_id
1 'polypeptide(L)'
;MNKVVIKPKNMSKFSLYCPFTNEKLDNENNSFEIYEGAGKYLFSMCEDCLFCDVGNNDEIEKYWDDSALEAIEKFVKNYDGKNILIIEVLTEVDSYFYGFLNEDSVELSDEEIERRFIK
;
A
#
# COMPACT_ATOMS: atom_id res chain seq x y z
N MET A 1 -14.18 0.49 2.53
CA MET A 1 -12.74 0.58 2.19
C MET A 1 -12.61 0.64 0.68
N ASN A 2 -11.79 1.55 0.14
CA ASN A 2 -11.48 1.61 -1.29
C ASN A 2 -10.22 0.77 -1.53
N LYS A 3 -10.37 -0.48 -2.03
CA LYS A 3 -9.27 -1.43 -2.18
C LYS A 3 -9.15 -1.91 -3.62
N VAL A 4 -7.92 -1.90 -4.15
CA VAL A 4 -7.54 -2.47 -5.46
C VAL A 4 -6.61 -3.65 -5.23
N VAL A 5 -6.83 -4.76 -5.95
CA VAL A 5 -6.00 -5.97 -5.86
C VAL A 5 -5.20 -6.12 -7.16
N ILE A 6 -3.88 -6.11 -7.05
CA ILE A 6 -2.94 -6.27 -8.16
C ILE A 6 -2.32 -7.66 -8.07
N LYS A 7 -2.32 -8.37 -9.19
CA LYS A 7 -1.68 -9.70 -9.32
C LYS A 7 -0.52 -9.59 -10.31
N PRO A 8 0.66 -9.14 -9.86
CA PRO A 8 1.79 -8.92 -10.74
C PRO A 8 2.17 -10.23 -11.43
N LYS A 9 2.30 -10.21 -12.76
CA LYS A 9 2.88 -11.32 -13.51
C LYS A 9 4.40 -11.31 -13.33
N ASN A 10 5.07 -12.46 -13.41
CA ASN A 10 6.53 -12.62 -13.26
C ASN A 10 7.34 -11.39 -13.73
N MET A 11 7.71 -10.53 -12.78
CA MET A 11 8.49 -9.31 -12.99
C MET A 11 9.90 -9.54 -12.47
N SER A 12 10.90 -9.28 -13.30
CA SER A 12 12.32 -9.45 -12.98
C SER A 12 13.03 -8.15 -12.61
N LYS A 13 12.39 -7.00 -12.83
CA LYS A 13 12.79 -5.68 -12.33
C LYS A 13 11.57 -4.76 -12.27
N PHE A 14 11.31 -4.17 -11.11
CA PHE A 14 10.30 -3.11 -10.96
C PHE A 14 10.67 -2.10 -9.87
N SER A 15 9.97 -0.97 -9.87
CA SER A 15 9.98 0.06 -8.83
C SER A 15 8.54 0.42 -8.47
N LEU A 16 8.32 0.79 -7.20
CA LEU A 16 7.03 1.20 -6.70
C LEU A 16 6.90 2.73 -6.67
N TYR A 17 5.69 3.24 -6.89
CA TYR A 17 5.42 4.67 -6.98
C TYR A 17 4.08 5.02 -6.35
N CYS A 18 3.96 6.24 -5.79
CA CYS A 18 2.67 6.77 -5.36
C CYS A 18 1.74 6.94 -6.58
N PRO A 19 0.54 6.33 -6.61
CA PRO A 19 -0.38 6.44 -7.76
C PRO A 19 -0.87 7.86 -8.02
N PHE A 20 -0.94 8.69 -6.97
CA PHE A 20 -1.46 10.05 -7.03
C PHE A 20 -0.40 11.07 -7.44
N THR A 21 0.80 10.99 -6.86
CA THR A 21 1.86 11.98 -7.09
C THR A 21 2.95 11.53 -8.06
N ASN A 22 2.97 10.23 -8.40
CA ASN A 22 3.97 9.62 -9.27
C ASN A 22 5.42 9.69 -8.71
N GLU A 23 5.55 9.97 -7.41
CA GLU A 23 6.83 9.94 -6.70
C GLU A 23 7.25 8.48 -6.43
N LYS A 24 8.55 8.20 -6.56
CA LYS A 24 9.09 6.87 -6.36
C LYS A 24 9.11 6.54 -4.87
N LEU A 25 8.63 5.35 -4.51
CA LEU A 25 8.77 4.77 -3.18
C LEU A 25 10.13 4.09 -3.08
N ASP A 26 10.77 4.15 -1.92
CA ASP A 26 12.07 3.54 -1.75
C ASP A 26 11.90 2.02 -1.55
N ASN A 27 12.17 1.27 -2.61
CA ASN A 27 12.12 -0.18 -2.64
C ASN A 27 13.33 -0.73 -3.41
N GLU A 28 13.85 -1.88 -2.98
CA GLU A 28 14.89 -2.58 -3.75
C GLU A 28 14.33 -3.07 -5.08
N ASN A 29 15.18 -3.18 -6.09
CA ASN A 29 14.76 -3.72 -7.38
C ASN A 29 14.23 -5.15 -7.17
N ASN A 30 12.94 -5.36 -7.43
CA ASN A 30 12.20 -6.61 -7.20
C ASN A 30 11.65 -6.85 -5.81
N SER A 31 11.75 -5.88 -4.91
CA SER A 31 11.12 -5.99 -3.60
C SER A 31 9.80 -5.24 -3.58
N PHE A 32 8.78 -5.89 -3.01
CA PHE A 32 7.51 -5.25 -2.63
C PHE A 32 7.62 -4.57 -1.25
N GLU A 33 8.74 -4.74 -0.57
CA GLU A 33 9.02 -4.05 0.68
C GLU A 33 9.35 -2.58 0.38
N ILE A 34 8.70 -1.68 1.11
CA ILE A 34 8.98 -0.25 1.07
C ILE A 34 9.79 0.09 2.33
N TYR A 35 10.98 0.64 2.12
CA TYR A 35 11.85 1.13 3.18
C TYR A 35 11.51 2.57 3.56
N GLU A 36 11.27 3.42 2.57
CA GLU A 36 10.87 4.82 2.76
C GLU A 36 9.75 5.23 1.80
N GLY A 37 8.87 6.08 2.33
CA GLY A 37 7.63 6.50 1.70
C GLY A 37 7.80 7.82 0.95
N ALA A 38 6.98 8.04 -0.07
CA ALA A 38 6.94 9.32 -0.78
C ALA A 38 5.51 9.71 -1.18
N GLY A 39 5.29 11.01 -1.35
CA GLY A 39 3.99 11.56 -1.75
C GLY A 39 2.89 11.36 -0.71
N LYS A 40 1.71 10.91 -1.17
CA LYS A 40 0.52 10.71 -0.32
C LYS A 40 0.48 9.36 0.38
N TYR A 41 1.63 8.77 0.64
CA TYR A 41 1.74 7.44 1.22
C TYR A 41 1.52 7.45 2.74
N LEU A 42 0.88 6.41 3.27
CA LEU A 42 0.48 6.30 4.68
C LEU A 42 1.11 5.13 5.43
N PHE A 43 1.21 3.95 4.80
CA PHE A 43 1.72 2.72 5.41
C PHE A 43 1.99 1.61 4.38
N SER A 44 2.82 0.63 4.76
CA SER A 44 2.93 -0.69 4.11
C SER A 44 2.89 -1.82 5.13
N MET A 45 2.30 -2.95 4.77
CA MET A 45 2.27 -4.18 5.58
C MET A 45 2.32 -5.43 4.71
N CYS A 46 2.80 -6.55 5.22
CA CYS A 46 2.50 -7.88 4.66
C CYS A 46 1.91 -8.81 5.73
N GLU A 47 1.53 -10.03 5.36
CA GLU A 47 0.85 -10.97 6.28
C GLU A 47 1.74 -11.44 7.44
N ASP A 48 3.05 -11.56 7.23
CA ASP A 48 4.02 -12.05 8.24
C ASP A 48 5.00 -10.96 8.76
N CYS A 49 5.00 -9.75 8.18
CA CYS A 49 5.88 -8.65 8.57
C CYS A 49 5.19 -7.27 8.50
N LEU A 50 5.39 -6.44 9.53
CA LEU A 50 5.17 -5.00 9.47
C LEU A 50 6.50 -4.37 9.04
N PHE A 51 6.58 -3.81 7.84
CA PHE A 51 7.80 -3.12 7.42
C PHE A 51 7.82 -1.72 8.05
N CYS A 52 8.81 -1.51 8.93
CA CYS A 52 8.76 -0.58 10.06
C CYS A 52 8.91 0.92 9.79
N ASP A 53 9.32 1.41 8.61
CA ASP A 53 9.86 2.79 8.55
C ASP A 53 9.02 3.82 7.79
N VAL A 54 7.70 3.60 7.66
CA VAL A 54 6.88 4.42 6.78
C VAL A 54 5.56 4.89 7.37
N GLY A 55 5.67 5.87 8.28
CA GLY A 55 4.58 6.76 8.65
C GLY A 55 3.80 6.32 9.89
N ASN A 56 2.57 5.83 9.69
CA ASN A 56 1.57 5.61 10.76
C ASN A 56 1.55 4.18 11.32
N ASN A 57 2.64 3.43 11.14
CA ASN A 57 2.74 2.00 11.44
C ASN A 57 2.45 1.69 12.92
N ASP A 58 2.87 2.57 13.85
CA ASP A 58 2.61 2.43 15.30
C ASP A 58 1.12 2.36 15.65
N GLU A 59 0.23 2.94 14.83
CA GLU A 59 -1.21 2.86 15.06
C GLU A 59 -1.79 1.56 14.52
N ILE A 60 -1.35 1.12 13.34
CA ILE A 60 -1.85 -0.10 12.72
C ILE A 60 -1.37 -1.33 13.50
N GLU A 61 -0.15 -1.29 14.03
CA GLU A 61 0.42 -2.35 14.86
C GLU A 61 -0.43 -2.66 16.10
N LYS A 62 -1.10 -1.66 16.69
CA LYS A 62 -2.03 -1.86 17.82
C LYS A 62 -3.22 -2.75 17.47
N TYR A 63 -3.53 -2.88 16.18
CA TYR A 63 -4.63 -3.69 15.67
C TYR A 63 -4.17 -5.01 15.07
N TRP A 64 -2.85 -5.21 14.94
CA TRP A 64 -2.24 -6.35 14.27
C TRP A 64 -2.01 -7.50 15.26
N ASP A 65 -3.06 -8.29 15.48
CA ASP A 65 -3.04 -9.47 16.35
C ASP A 65 -3.04 -10.77 15.50
N ASP A 66 -4.07 -10.94 14.65
CA ASP A 66 -4.26 -12.16 13.84
C ASP A 66 -4.25 -11.96 12.31
N SER A 67 -4.44 -10.72 11.81
CA SER A 67 -4.54 -10.45 10.37
C SER A 67 -4.15 -9.02 10.00
N ALA A 68 -3.28 -8.87 8.98
CA ALA A 68 -2.92 -7.57 8.42
C ALA A 68 -4.12 -6.82 7.84
N LEU A 69 -5.05 -7.54 7.19
CA LEU A 69 -6.26 -6.94 6.62
C LEU A 69 -7.18 -6.38 7.72
N GLU A 70 -7.40 -7.14 8.80
CA GLU A 70 -8.23 -6.67 9.92
C GLU A 70 -7.63 -5.41 10.58
N ALA A 71 -6.30 -5.38 10.73
CA ALA A 71 -5.59 -4.23 11.26
C ALA A 71 -5.79 -2.98 10.39
N ILE A 72 -5.69 -3.13 9.06
CA ILE A 72 -5.94 -2.06 8.09
C ILE A 72 -7.39 -1.59 8.15
N GLU A 73 -8.36 -2.50 8.25
CA GLU A 73 -9.77 -2.13 8.34
C GLU A 73 -10.06 -1.30 9.59
N LYS A 74 -9.50 -1.67 10.74
CA LYS A 74 -9.61 -0.90 11.99
C LYS A 74 -8.94 0.46 11.87
N PHE A 75 -7.76 0.53 11.27
CA PHE A 75 -7.07 1.79 10.99
C PHE A 75 -7.93 2.71 10.11
N VAL A 76 -8.35 2.24 8.94
CA VAL A 76 -9.17 3.04 8.00
C VAL A 76 -10.47 3.53 8.66
N LYS A 77 -11.08 2.72 9.53
CA LYS A 77 -12.29 3.11 10.27
C LYS A 77 -12.07 4.25 11.26
N ASN A 78 -10.88 4.40 11.85
CA ASN A 78 -10.57 5.53 12.72
C ASN A 78 -10.37 6.83 11.96
N TYR A 79 -10.04 6.75 10.67
CA TYR A 79 -9.94 7.89 9.76
C TYR A 79 -11.21 8.04 8.92
N ASP A 80 -12.38 7.90 9.55
CA ASP A 80 -13.67 8.07 8.89
C ASP A 80 -13.76 9.45 8.23
N GLY A 81 -14.11 9.48 6.94
CA GLY A 81 -14.12 10.68 6.11
C GLY A 81 -12.80 11.00 5.39
N LYS A 82 -11.72 10.24 5.59
CA LYS A 82 -10.54 10.29 4.72
C LYS A 82 -10.71 9.33 3.55
N ASN A 83 -10.46 9.83 2.33
CA ASN A 83 -10.46 9.01 1.13
C ASN A 83 -9.12 8.26 1.04
N ILE A 84 -9.06 7.07 1.62
CA ILE A 84 -7.85 6.24 1.64
C ILE A 84 -7.98 5.15 0.57
N LEU A 85 -7.03 5.11 -0.36
CA LEU A 85 -6.83 4.02 -1.30
C LEU A 85 -5.96 2.95 -0.65
N ILE A 86 -6.42 1.71 -0.68
CA ILE A 86 -5.66 0.53 -0.29
C ILE A 86 -5.28 -0.25 -1.55
N ILE A 87 -3.99 -0.53 -1.72
CA ILE A 87 -3.50 -1.43 -2.76
C ILE A 87 -3.05 -2.71 -2.09
N GLU A 88 -3.57 -3.84 -2.55
CA GLU A 88 -3.12 -5.18 -2.19
C GLU A 88 -2.37 -5.78 -3.38
N VAL A 89 -1.10 -6.08 -3.23
CA VAL A 89 -0.32 -6.86 -4.19
C VAL A 89 -0.33 -8.31 -3.72
N LEU A 90 -1.02 -9.16 -4.46
CA LEU A 90 -1.10 -10.59 -4.19
C LEU A 90 -0.08 -11.34 -5.06
N THR A 91 0.96 -11.86 -4.42
CA THR A 91 1.95 -12.75 -5.06
C THR A 91 1.53 -14.22 -4.91
N GLU A 92 2.33 -15.17 -5.41
CA GLU A 92 2.04 -16.60 -5.22
C GLU A 92 2.19 -17.06 -3.76
N VAL A 93 2.90 -16.27 -2.95
CA VAL A 93 3.36 -16.67 -1.61
C VAL A 93 2.78 -15.75 -0.53
N ASP A 94 2.75 -14.44 -0.79
CA ASP A 94 2.41 -13.42 0.21
C ASP A 94 1.49 -12.32 -0.36
N SER A 95 0.78 -11.65 0.56
CA SER A 95 0.02 -10.43 0.29
C SER A 95 0.73 -9.20 0.88
N TYR A 96 0.91 -8.16 0.07
CA TYR A 96 1.47 -6.86 0.48
C TYR A 96 0.42 -5.77 0.36
N PHE A 97 0.26 -4.96 1.40
CA PHE A 97 -0.75 -3.92 1.51
C PHE A 97 -0.10 -2.54 1.60
N TYR A 98 -0.70 -1.56 0.93
CA TYR A 98 -0.23 -0.19 0.89
C TYR A 98 -1.39 0.79 1.05
N GLY A 99 -1.22 1.79 1.91
CA GLY A 99 -2.20 2.86 2.10
C GLY A 99 -1.76 4.18 1.47
N PHE A 100 -2.67 4.83 0.74
CA PHE A 100 -2.46 6.15 0.16
C PHE A 100 -3.63 7.08 0.44
N LEU A 101 -3.33 8.34 0.79
CA LEU A 101 -4.33 9.37 1.04
C LEU A 101 -4.71 10.11 -0.25
N ASN A 102 -5.97 10.01 -0.66
CA ASN A 102 -6.51 10.70 -1.82
C ASN A 102 -7.24 12.00 -1.42
N GLU A 103 -6.49 12.98 -0.92
CA GLU A 103 -7.07 14.27 -0.48
C GLU A 103 -7.73 15.04 -1.63
N ASP A 104 -7.14 14.95 -2.82
CA ASP A 104 -7.60 15.63 -4.02
C ASP A 104 -8.77 14.91 -4.72
N SER A 105 -9.26 13.80 -4.14
CA SER A 105 -10.36 12.99 -4.69
C SER A 105 -10.16 12.62 -6.16
N VAL A 106 -8.92 12.30 -6.52
CA VAL A 106 -8.56 11.86 -7.88
C VAL A 106 -9.21 10.52 -8.16
N GLU A 107 -10.07 10.48 -9.16
CA GLU A 107 -10.67 9.23 -9.65
C GLU A 107 -9.70 8.55 -10.63
N LEU A 108 -9.13 7.42 -10.22
CA LEU A 108 -8.29 6.56 -11.06
C LEU A 108 -9.00 5.21 -11.21
N SER A 109 -8.97 4.63 -12.41
CA SER A 109 -9.39 3.24 -12.59
C SER A 109 -8.34 2.28 -12.00
N ASP A 110 -8.77 1.07 -11.66
CA ASP A 110 -7.88 0.01 -11.15
C ASP A 110 -6.69 -0.24 -12.09
N GLU A 111 -6.92 -0.25 -13.41
CA GLU A 111 -5.88 -0.39 -14.44
C GLU A 111 -4.86 0.77 -14.41
N GLU A 112 -5.34 1.99 -14.16
CA GLU A 112 -4.48 3.17 -14.07
C GLU A 112 -3.68 3.18 -12.76
N ILE A 113 -4.28 2.72 -11.66
CA ILE A 113 -3.61 2.53 -10.38
C ILE A 113 -2.48 1.52 -10.53
N GLU A 114 -2.73 0.36 -11.13
CA GLU A 114 -1.70 -0.66 -11.37
C GLU A 114 -0.54 -0.11 -12.20
N ARG A 115 -0.85 0.53 -13.34
CA ARG A 115 0.15 1.11 -14.25
C ARG A 115 1.00 2.19 -13.59
N ARG A 116 0.42 2.97 -12.67
CA ARG A 116 1.16 4.01 -11.96
C ARG A 116 1.95 3.47 -10.79
N PHE A 117 1.40 2.47 -10.09
CA PHE A 117 1.98 1.92 -8.87
C PHE A 117 3.23 1.09 -9.14
N ILE A 118 3.21 0.21 -10.14
CA ILE A 118 4.34 -0.68 -10.47
C ILE A 118 4.90 -0.33 -11.85
N LYS A 119 6.21 -0.07 -11.94
CA LYS A 119 6.90 0.29 -13.19
C LYS A 119 8.22 -0.42 -13.39
#